data_AF-F0F0Y4-F1
#
_entry.id   AF-F0F0Y4-F1
#
_cell.length_a   1.000
_cell.length_b   1.000
_cell.length_c   1.000
_cell.angle_alpha   90.00
_cell.angle_beta   90.00
_cell.angle_gamma   90.00
#
_symmetry.space_group_name_H-M   'P 1'
#
loop_
_entity.id
_entity.type
_entity.pdbx_description
1 polymer ?
#
loop_
_entity_poly.entity_id
_entity_poly.type
_entity_poly.pdbx_seq_one_letter_code
_entity_poly.pdbx_strand_id
1 'polypeptide(L)'
;MNMKPITAFGLAFFLAACGGGTPSNGNASAPNTASAPEDAAEINSVRDNFVRGCVDSAVNNPSAKTAPSPEKRQFAQTVCECVYDSSEQAYGSAQWLETVKQAEQQQTMDTKLQQTIQTAMQQCAQQYFARVQAASDASAAK
;
A
#
# COMPACT_ATOMS: atom_id res chain seq x y z
N MET A 1 -22.85 30.31 40.65
CA MET A 1 -23.52 29.00 40.83
C MET A 1 -23.50 28.32 39.46
N ASN A 2 -22.86 27.20 39.13
CA ASN A 2 -22.22 26.07 39.82
C ASN A 2 -21.02 25.66 38.93
N MET A 3 -19.75 25.52 39.36
CA MET A 3 -19.16 24.52 40.26
C MET A 3 -19.41 23.06 39.83
N LYS A 4 -18.47 22.50 39.03
CA LYS A 4 -17.55 21.33 39.24
C LYS A 4 -18.00 20.24 40.25
N PRO A 5 -17.29 19.10 40.38
CA PRO A 5 -16.72 18.07 39.47
C PRO A 5 -17.09 16.62 39.97
N ILE A 6 -16.19 15.63 39.82
CA ILE A 6 -16.09 14.31 40.53
C ILE A 6 -16.72 13.18 39.66
N THR A 7 -16.09 12.02 39.39
CA THR A 7 -15.32 11.16 40.28
C THR A 7 -14.46 10.16 39.50
N ALA A 8 -13.20 10.03 39.90
CA ALA A 8 -12.38 8.86 39.63
C ALA A 8 -12.92 7.65 40.40
N PHE A 9 -13.02 6.49 39.76
CA PHE A 9 -12.99 5.20 40.45
C PHE A 9 -11.91 4.35 39.82
N GLY A 10 -10.74 4.40 40.44
CA GLY A 10 -9.76 3.33 40.32
C GLY A 10 -10.27 2.10 41.05
N LEU A 11 -9.93 0.92 40.54
CA LEU A 11 -9.81 -0.29 41.33
C LEU A 11 -8.81 -1.20 40.63
N ALA A 12 -7.58 -1.12 41.11
CA ALA A 12 -6.57 -2.15 40.92
C ALA A 12 -7.01 -3.41 41.67
N PHE A 13 -6.88 -4.56 41.02
CA PHE A 13 -6.69 -5.84 41.71
C PHE A 13 -5.35 -6.43 41.27
N PHE A 14 -4.57 -6.75 42.29
CA PHE A 14 -3.16 -7.15 42.28
C PHE A 14 -2.97 -8.67 42.16
N LEU A 15 -1.79 -9.06 41.63
CA LEU A 15 -0.94 -10.23 41.97
C LEU A 15 -1.50 -11.64 41.63
N ALA A 16 -0.75 -12.64 41.14
CA ALA A 16 0.68 -12.95 40.99
C ALA A 16 0.80 -13.97 39.81
N ALA A 17 1.93 -14.31 39.19
CA ALA A 17 3.29 -14.51 39.64
C ALA A 17 4.23 -14.64 38.41
N CYS A 18 5.49 -14.20 38.53
CA CYS A 18 6.70 -15.03 38.34
C CYS A 18 7.96 -14.13 38.34
N GLY A 19 8.95 -14.48 39.18
CA GLY A 19 10.39 -14.14 39.09
C GLY A 19 10.78 -12.65 39.00
N GLY A 20 11.48 -12.03 39.96
CA GLY A 20 12.72 -12.47 40.58
C GLY A 20 13.94 -11.96 39.79
N GLY A 21 14.46 -10.76 40.13
CA GLY A 21 15.77 -10.26 39.68
C GLY A 21 15.90 -8.72 39.68
N THR A 22 16.58 -8.16 40.69
CA THR A 22 17.02 -6.74 40.79
C THR A 22 18.48 -6.58 40.29
N PRO A 23 19.08 -5.37 40.26
CA PRO A 23 18.86 -4.27 39.31
C PRO A 23 20.18 -3.85 38.61
N SER A 24 20.15 -3.15 37.48
CA SER A 24 21.31 -2.33 37.06
C SER A 24 20.90 -1.15 36.18
N ASN A 25 21.22 0.02 36.74
CA ASN A 25 21.24 1.37 36.22
C ASN A 25 21.34 1.56 34.70
N GLY A 26 20.44 2.43 34.22
CA GLY A 26 20.82 3.58 33.41
C GLY A 26 21.14 3.31 31.94
N ASN A 27 20.17 3.52 31.06
CA ASN A 27 20.16 4.71 30.21
C ASN A 27 18.81 4.82 29.48
N ALA A 28 18.36 6.05 29.27
CA ALA A 28 17.20 6.34 28.46
C ALA A 28 17.43 5.98 26.98
N SER A 29 16.31 5.78 26.26
CA SER A 29 16.17 5.83 24.80
C SER A 29 16.78 4.71 23.97
N ALA A 30 15.93 3.80 23.48
CA ALA A 30 15.48 3.78 22.08
C ALA A 30 14.80 2.43 21.75
N PRO A 31 13.59 2.42 21.16
CA PRO A 31 13.12 1.27 20.41
C PRO A 31 13.85 1.31 19.07
N ASN A 32 14.91 0.51 18.90
CA ASN A 32 15.46 0.21 17.58
C ASN A 32 15.36 -1.30 17.37
N THR A 33 14.12 -1.81 17.32
CA THR A 33 13.85 -3.01 16.56
C THR A 33 14.04 -2.63 15.10
N ALA A 34 15.19 -2.98 14.55
CA ALA A 34 15.41 -2.96 13.12
C ALA A 34 14.56 -4.08 12.48
N SER A 35 13.27 -3.79 12.28
CA SER A 35 12.39 -4.60 11.45
C SER A 35 12.80 -4.36 9.99
N ALA A 36 13.67 -5.21 9.44
CA ALA A 36 14.30 -4.91 8.14
C ALA A 36 14.42 -6.07 7.12
N PRO A 37 14.21 -7.35 7.46
CA PRO A 37 14.07 -8.39 6.42
C PRO A 37 12.62 -8.86 6.21
N GLU A 38 11.83 -8.95 7.27
CA GLU A 38 10.46 -9.51 7.23
C GLU A 38 9.48 -8.53 6.58
N ASP A 39 9.54 -7.26 6.99
CA ASP A 39 8.76 -6.17 6.39
C ASP A 39 9.08 -5.96 4.91
N ALA A 40 10.35 -6.01 4.51
CA ALA A 40 10.73 -5.80 3.11
C ALA A 40 10.24 -6.95 2.20
N ALA A 41 10.30 -8.20 2.67
CA ALA A 41 9.77 -9.34 1.94
C ALA A 41 8.24 -9.28 1.83
N GLU A 42 7.56 -8.87 2.90
CA GLU A 42 6.11 -8.69 2.91
C GLU A 42 5.68 -7.56 1.95
N ILE A 43 6.35 -6.41 2.00
CA ILE A 43 6.07 -5.26 1.13
C ILE A 43 6.20 -5.65 -0.34
N ASN A 44 7.26 -6.38 -0.70
CA ASN A 44 7.45 -6.86 -2.08
C ASN A 44 6.32 -7.82 -2.49
N SER A 45 5.88 -8.69 -1.59
CA SER A 45 4.80 -9.65 -1.89
C SER A 45 3.44 -8.96 -2.13
N VAL A 46 3.09 -7.94 -1.34
CA VAL A 46 1.86 -7.16 -1.49
C VAL A 46 1.87 -6.41 -2.82
N ARG A 47 3.00 -5.78 -3.16
CA ARG A 47 3.18 -5.08 -4.44
C ARG A 47 3.08 -6.04 -5.63
N ASP A 48 3.80 -7.17 -5.57
CA ASP A 48 3.81 -8.15 -6.65
C ASP A 48 2.42 -8.73 -6.90
N ASN A 49 1.68 -9.06 -5.85
CA ASN A 49 0.33 -9.60 -5.98
C ASN A 49 -0.65 -8.55 -6.52
N PHE A 50 -0.58 -7.30 -6.04
CA PHE A 50 -1.37 -6.19 -6.57
C PHE A 50 -1.10 -5.96 -8.06
N VAL A 51 0.18 -5.82 -8.43
CA VAL A 51 0.58 -5.57 -9.83
C VAL A 51 0.15 -6.74 -10.71
N ARG A 52 0.35 -7.98 -10.27
CA ARG A 52 -0.08 -9.17 -11.02
C ARG A 52 -1.59 -9.20 -11.22
N GLY A 53 -2.38 -8.94 -10.18
CA GLY A 53 -3.85 -8.89 -10.27
C GLY A 53 -4.36 -7.76 -11.18
N CYS A 54 -3.72 -6.59 -11.10
CA CYS A 54 -4.01 -5.46 -11.97
C CYS A 54 -3.70 -5.78 -13.45
N VAL A 55 -2.53 -6.36 -13.72
CA VAL A 55 -2.13 -6.78 -15.07
C VAL A 55 -3.09 -7.83 -15.61
N ASP A 56 -3.38 -8.86 -14.83
CA ASP A 56 -4.29 -9.93 -15.23
C ASP A 56 -5.68 -9.39 -15.60
N SER A 57 -6.23 -8.50 -14.75
CA SER A 57 -7.51 -7.82 -15.00
C SER A 57 -7.48 -6.96 -16.27
N ALA A 58 -6.37 -6.29 -16.55
CA ALA A 58 -6.21 -5.46 -17.73
C ALA A 58 -6.08 -6.30 -19.02
N VAL A 59 -5.31 -7.39 -18.98
CA VAL A 59 -5.04 -8.22 -20.17
C VAL A 59 -6.14 -9.23 -20.47
N ASN A 60 -6.87 -9.71 -19.44
CA ASN A 60 -7.99 -10.63 -19.57
C ASN A 60 -9.34 -9.89 -19.65
N ASN A 61 -9.33 -8.56 -19.84
CA ASN A 61 -10.55 -7.80 -20.00
C ASN A 61 -11.35 -8.31 -21.22
N PRO A 62 -12.58 -8.83 -21.04
CA PRO A 62 -13.37 -9.43 -22.11
C PRO A 62 -13.78 -8.43 -23.20
N SER A 63 -13.63 -7.13 -22.94
CA SER A 63 -13.88 -6.06 -23.91
C SER A 63 -12.72 -5.88 -24.90
N ALA A 64 -11.56 -6.51 -24.64
CA ALA A 64 -10.41 -6.46 -25.53
C ALA A 64 -10.66 -7.32 -26.78
N LYS A 65 -10.82 -6.69 -27.95
CA LYS A 65 -11.06 -7.35 -29.24
C LYS A 65 -9.90 -8.20 -29.78
N THR A 66 -8.77 -8.23 -29.07
CA THR A 66 -7.53 -8.87 -29.51
C THR A 66 -6.86 -9.54 -28.33
N ALA A 67 -6.39 -10.77 -28.53
CA ALA A 67 -5.65 -11.54 -27.55
C ALA A 67 -4.50 -10.72 -26.93
N PRO A 68 -4.15 -10.97 -25.65
CA PRO A 68 -3.12 -10.20 -24.98
C PRO A 68 -1.75 -10.45 -25.62
N SER A 69 -1.22 -9.45 -26.33
CA SER A 69 0.14 -9.50 -26.86
C SER A 69 1.17 -9.26 -25.74
N PRO A 70 2.43 -9.70 -25.89
CA PRO A 70 3.49 -9.38 -24.95
C PRO A 70 3.62 -7.87 -24.70
N GLU A 71 3.45 -7.02 -25.73
CA GLU A 71 3.52 -5.57 -25.56
C GLU A 71 2.36 -5.04 -24.72
N LYS A 72 1.15 -5.58 -24.88
CA LYS A 72 0.01 -5.19 -24.02
C LYS A 72 0.21 -5.58 -22.57
N ARG A 73 0.83 -6.73 -22.32
CA ARG A 73 1.13 -7.17 -20.96
C ARG A 73 2.20 -6.30 -20.33
N GLN A 74 3.24 -5.92 -21.08
CA GLN A 74 4.26 -4.96 -20.64
C GLN A 74 3.66 -3.58 -20.37
N PHE A 75 2.79 -3.09 -21.26
CA PHE A 75 2.05 -1.85 -21.05
C PHE A 75 1.23 -1.90 -19.76
N ALA A 76 0.43 -2.96 -19.58
CA ALA A 76 -0.38 -3.14 -18.38
C ALA A 76 0.51 -3.18 -17.14
N GLN A 77 1.66 -3.86 -17.21
CA GLN A 77 2.62 -3.93 -16.11
C GLN A 77 3.13 -2.54 -15.71
N THR A 78 3.63 -1.75 -16.66
CA THR A 78 4.11 -0.38 -16.37
C THR A 78 3.02 0.51 -15.78
N VAL A 79 1.79 0.42 -16.30
CA VAL A 79 0.68 1.21 -15.75
C VAL A 79 0.33 0.74 -14.34
N CYS A 80 0.25 -0.56 -14.09
CA CYS A 80 -0.08 -1.13 -12.79
C CYS A 80 0.98 -0.85 -11.72
N GLU A 81 2.27 -0.84 -12.09
CA GLU A 81 3.37 -0.41 -11.21
C GLU A 81 3.22 1.07 -10.83
N CYS A 82 2.95 1.94 -11.81
CA CYS A 82 2.67 3.36 -11.55
C CYS A 82 1.44 3.55 -10.64
N VAL A 83 0.40 2.74 -10.83
CA VAL A 83 -0.82 2.80 -10.02
C VAL A 83 -0.54 2.47 -8.57
N TYR A 84 0.28 1.44 -8.32
CA TYR A 84 0.71 1.09 -6.98
C TYR A 84 1.46 2.27 -6.35
N ASP A 85 2.48 2.81 -7.03
CA ASP A 85 3.34 3.88 -6.49
C ASP A 85 2.54 5.18 -6.26
N SER A 86 1.65 5.53 -7.18
CA SER A 86 0.78 6.72 -7.06
C SER A 86 -0.25 6.57 -5.94
N SER A 87 -0.83 5.37 -5.79
CA SER A 87 -1.79 5.09 -4.72
C SER A 87 -1.10 5.06 -3.35
N GLU A 88 0.10 4.49 -3.30
CA GLU A 88 0.96 4.52 -2.10
C GLU A 88 1.27 5.95 -1.68
N GLN A 89 1.61 6.82 -2.65
CA GLN A 89 1.86 8.23 -2.38
C GLN A 89 0.62 8.97 -1.87
N ALA A 90 -0.58 8.62 -2.35
CA ALA A 90 -1.84 9.24 -1.94
C ALA A 90 -2.32 8.77 -0.56
N TYR A 91 -2.03 7.53 -0.17
CA TYR A 91 -2.42 6.95 1.13
C TYR A 91 -1.35 7.13 2.23
N GLY A 92 -0.08 7.21 1.84
CA GLY A 92 1.06 6.99 2.72
C GLY A 92 1.41 5.50 2.82
N SER A 93 2.70 5.17 2.69
CA SER A 93 3.22 3.80 2.54
C SER A 93 2.68 2.80 3.56
N ALA A 94 2.68 3.15 4.85
CA ALA A 94 2.20 2.25 5.91
C ALA A 94 0.69 1.96 5.81
N GLN A 95 -0.12 3.00 5.55
CA GLN A 95 -1.56 2.86 5.44
C GLN A 95 -1.97 2.13 4.16
N TRP A 96 -1.27 2.40 3.05
CA TRP A 96 -1.45 1.72 1.78
C TRP A 96 -1.22 0.21 1.92
N LEU A 97 -0.09 -0.19 2.53
CA LEU A 97 0.27 -1.59 2.67
C LEU A 97 -0.79 -2.38 3.45
N GLU A 98 -1.20 -1.86 4.60
CA GLU A 98 -2.22 -2.49 5.45
C GLU A 98 -3.56 -2.60 4.71
N THR A 99 -3.93 -1.53 3.99
CA THR A 99 -5.21 -1.45 3.26
C THR A 99 -5.25 -2.44 2.08
N VAL A 100 -4.18 -2.52 1.28
CA VAL A 100 -4.09 -3.47 0.17
C VAL A 100 -4.07 -4.90 0.70
N LYS A 101 -3.28 -5.17 1.75
CA LYS A 101 -3.21 -6.50 2.37
C LYS A 101 -4.57 -6.95 2.90
N GLN A 102 -5.32 -6.06 3.57
CA GLN A 102 -6.68 -6.35 4.01
C GLN A 102 -7.61 -6.60 2.82
N ALA A 103 -7.52 -5.80 1.76
CA ALA A 103 -8.34 -5.99 0.57
C ALA A 103 -8.07 -7.31 -0.14
N GLU A 104 -6.81 -7.75 -0.21
CA GLU A 104 -6.42 -9.06 -0.73
C GLU A 104 -6.98 -10.21 0.12
N GLN A 105 -6.87 -10.11 1.45
CA GLN A 105 -7.35 -11.15 2.37
C GLN A 105 -8.87 -11.25 2.41
N GLN A 106 -9.56 -10.11 2.40
CA GLN A 106 -11.03 -10.07 2.50
C GLN A 106 -11.71 -10.16 1.14
N GLN A 107 -10.95 -10.03 0.04
CA GLN A 107 -11.47 -9.91 -1.33
C GLN A 107 -12.49 -8.76 -1.47
N THR A 108 -12.35 -7.73 -0.64
CA THR A 108 -13.22 -6.55 -0.61
C THR A 108 -12.38 -5.30 -0.70
N MET A 109 -12.76 -4.37 -1.58
CA MET A 109 -12.15 -3.05 -1.64
C MET A 109 -13.12 -2.03 -1.07
N ASP A 110 -12.64 -1.18 -0.16
CA ASP A 110 -13.41 -0.03 0.31
C ASP A 110 -13.54 1.01 -0.81
N THR A 111 -14.56 1.86 -0.72
CA THR A 111 -14.84 2.92 -1.71
C THR A 111 -13.65 3.86 -1.88
N LYS A 112 -12.97 4.24 -0.80
CA LYS A 112 -11.81 5.12 -0.84
C LYS A 112 -10.66 4.45 -1.60
N LEU A 113 -10.35 3.19 -1.30
CA LEU A 113 -9.32 2.40 -2.00
C LEU A 113 -9.64 2.31 -3.49
N GLN A 114 -10.89 1.98 -3.82
CA GLN A 114 -11.34 1.87 -5.21
C GLN A 114 -11.21 3.20 -5.96
N GLN A 115 -11.61 4.32 -5.34
CA GLN A 115 -11.49 5.65 -5.94
C GLN A 115 -10.03 6.07 -6.16
N THR A 116 -9.15 5.79 -5.20
CA THR A 116 -7.72 6.09 -5.34
C THR A 116 -7.10 5.29 -6.46
N ILE A 117 -7.33 3.98 -6.51
CA ILE A 117 -6.81 3.12 -7.58
C ILE A 117 -7.33 3.58 -8.94
N GLN A 118 -8.62 3.92 -9.05
CA GLN A 118 -9.21 4.39 -10.30
C GLN A 118 -8.60 5.73 -10.76
N THR A 119 -8.39 6.65 -9.82
CA THR A 119 -7.75 7.95 -10.11
C THR A 119 -6.31 7.76 -10.55
N ALA A 120 -5.55 6.92 -9.83
CA ALA A 120 -4.18 6.57 -10.17
C ALA A 120 -4.11 5.87 -11.54
N MET A 121 -5.03 4.97 -11.87
CA MET A 121 -5.11 4.33 -13.19
C MET A 121 -5.25 5.34 -14.31
N GLN A 122 -6.17 6.30 -14.17
CA GLN A 122 -6.37 7.34 -15.18
C GLN A 122 -5.13 8.21 -15.35
N GLN A 123 -4.51 8.63 -14.25
CA GLN A 123 -3.31 9.46 -14.26
C GLN A 123 -2.12 8.71 -14.90
N CYS A 124 -1.87 7.47 -14.48
CA CYS A 124 -0.77 6.65 -14.98
C CYS A 124 -0.93 6.31 -16.46
N ALA A 125 -2.14 5.97 -16.90
CA ALA A 125 -2.42 5.74 -18.31
C ALA A 125 -2.16 7.01 -19.14
N GLN A 126 -2.68 8.17 -18.71
CA GLN A 126 -2.45 9.44 -19.42
C GLN A 126 -0.98 9.82 -19.49
N GLN A 127 -0.24 9.71 -18.38
CA GLN A 127 1.20 9.99 -18.35
C GLN A 127 1.96 9.07 -19.30
N TYR A 128 1.60 7.79 -19.33
CA TYR A 128 2.23 6.85 -20.24
C TYR A 128 1.95 7.20 -21.71
N PHE A 129 0.69 7.46 -22.07
CA PHE A 129 0.35 7.86 -23.44
C PHE A 129 1.06 9.13 -23.87
N ALA A 130 1.17 10.14 -22.99
CA ALA A 130 1.92 11.35 -23.27
C ALA A 130 3.41 11.08 -23.52
N ARG A 131 4.02 10.17 -22.76
CA ARG A 131 5.43 9.76 -22.97
C ARG A 131 5.62 9.01 -24.28
N VAL A 132 4.72 8.09 -24.62
CA VAL A 132 4.80 7.35 -25.89
C VAL A 132 4.60 8.29 -27.08
N GLN A 133 3.65 9.22 -27.00
CA GLN A 133 3.43 10.22 -28.04
C GLN A 133 4.69 11.08 -28.22
N ALA A 134 5.25 11.62 -27.13
CA ALA A 134 6.48 12.42 -27.18
C ALA A 134 7.69 11.64 -27.73
N ALA A 135 7.84 10.36 -27.37
CA ALA A 135 8.90 9.50 -27.90
C ALA A 135 8.71 9.20 -29.40
N SER A 136 7.46 9.03 -29.84
CA SER A 136 7.12 8.82 -31.25
C SER A 136 7.40 10.07 -32.09
N ASP A 137 6.99 11.25 -31.60
CA ASP A 137 7.23 12.54 -32.25
C ASP A 137 8.74 12.86 -32.32
N ALA A 138 9.49 12.59 -31.26
CA ALA A 138 10.95 12.77 -31.24
C ALA A 138 11.68 11.81 -32.20
N SER A 139 11.12 10.63 -32.45
CA SER A 139 11.66 9.65 -33.40
C SER A 139 11.31 9.99 -34.84
N ALA A 140 10.14 10.59 -35.09
CA ALA A 140 9.72 11.06 -36.41
C ALA A 140 10.39 12.37 -36.84
N ALA A 141 10.95 13.13 -35.89
CA ALA A 141 11.72 14.36 -36.14
C ALA A 141 13.23 14.13 -36.43
N LYS A 142 13.69 12.87 -36.43
CA LYS A 142 15.06 12.45 -36.79
C LYS A 142 15.10 11.89 -38.21
#